data_AF-A0A410PVJ3-F1
#
_entry.id   AF-A0A410PVJ3-F1
#
_cell.length_a   1.000
_cell.length_b   1.000
_cell.length_c   1.000
_cell.angle_alpha   90.00
_cell.angle_beta   90.00
_cell.angle_gamma   90.00
#
_symmetry.space_group_name_H-M   'P 1'
#
loop_
_entity.id
_entity.type
_entity.pdbx_description
1 polymer ?
#
loop_
_entity_poly.entity_id
_entity_poly.type
_entity_poly.pdbx_seq_one_letter_code
_entity_poly.pdbx_strand_id
1 'polypeptide(L)'
;MKKKYVFLLMGSHYDPEEHKACFETEKQITYILTVRSFEEACDKVSILEKEGVGAIELCGAFGKEKAQQLIERTHNKIAIGYVTNEASQNDLFAKFFSNFG
;
A
#
# COMPACT_ATOMS: atom_id res chain seq x y z
N MET A 1 -19.08 12.58 -6.06
CA MET A 1 -18.36 11.81 -5.03
C MET A 1 -16.86 11.97 -5.29
N LYS A 2 -16.02 12.24 -4.27
CA LYS A 2 -14.57 12.42 -4.47
C LYS A 2 -13.92 11.09 -4.84
N LYS A 3 -12.89 11.12 -5.69
CA LYS A 3 -12.06 9.94 -5.96
C LYS A 3 -11.26 9.61 -4.69
N LYS A 4 -11.22 8.33 -4.30
CA LYS A 4 -10.42 7.88 -3.16
C LYS A 4 -9.24 7.05 -3.65
N TYR A 5 -8.05 7.41 -3.19
CA TYR A 5 -6.78 6.78 -3.56
C TYR A 5 -5.97 6.50 -2.29
N VAL A 6 -5.23 5.39 -2.27
CA VAL A 6 -4.44 4.97 -1.11
C VAL A 6 -3.02 4.65 -1.55
N PHE A 7 -2.03 5.07 -0.76
CA PHE A 7 -0.69 4.51 -0.76
C PHE A 7 -0.52 3.65 0.50
N LEU A 8 -0.28 2.35 0.34
CA LEU A 8 -0.21 1.38 1.43
C LEU A 8 1.25 1.00 1.73
N LEU A 9 1.68 1.33 2.95
CA LEU A 9 3.00 1.01 3.48
C LEU A 9 2.91 -0.25 4.34
N MET A 10 3.85 -1.17 4.17
CA MET A 10 3.93 -2.39 4.99
C MET A 10 5.24 -2.45 5.75
N GLY A 11 5.16 -2.68 7.06
CA GLY A 11 6.31 -2.83 7.96
C GLY A 11 5.87 -3.13 9.40
N SER A 12 6.52 -4.08 10.05
CA SER A 12 6.18 -4.54 11.41
C SER A 12 6.30 -3.45 12.49
N HIS A 13 7.07 -2.40 12.24
CA HIS A 13 7.32 -1.27 13.13
C HIS A 13 6.24 -0.19 13.09
N TYR A 14 5.25 -0.29 12.21
CA TYR A 14 4.16 0.69 12.15
C TYR A 14 3.10 0.44 13.24
N ASP A 15 2.55 1.52 13.80
CA ASP A 15 1.23 1.53 14.41
C ASP A 15 0.22 2.06 13.38
N PRO A 16 -0.67 1.21 12.83
CA PRO A 16 -1.67 1.64 11.84
C PRO A 16 -2.64 2.73 12.29
N GLU A 17 -2.83 2.91 13.60
CA GLU A 17 -3.73 3.92 14.12
C GLU A 17 -3.08 5.30 14.25
N GLU A 18 -1.77 5.34 14.47
CA GLU A 18 -1.01 6.59 14.56
C GLU A 18 -0.32 6.96 13.25
N HIS A 19 0.30 5.99 12.58
CA HIS A 19 1.11 6.18 11.38
C HIS A 19 0.26 6.16 10.11
N LYS A 20 -0.59 7.19 9.97
CA LYS A 20 -1.43 7.42 8.79
C LYS A 20 -1.54 8.90 8.46
N ALA A 21 -1.82 9.21 7.20
CA ALA A 21 -2.07 10.57 6.74
C ALA A 21 -3.23 10.62 5.75
N CYS A 22 -3.90 11.77 5.70
CA CYS A 22 -4.99 12.04 4.77
C CYS A 22 -4.80 13.43 4.16
N PHE A 23 -4.84 13.49 2.83
CA PHE A 23 -4.84 14.73 2.08
C PHE A 23 -6.16 14.83 1.31
N GLU A 24 -6.89 15.92 1.51
CA GLU A 24 -8.19 16.12 0.90
C GLU A 24 -8.21 17.39 0.05
N THR A 25 -8.68 17.24 -1.18
CA THR A 25 -8.93 18.33 -2.13
C THR A 25 -10.42 18.38 -2.48
N GLU A 26 -10.82 19.28 -3.36
CA GLU A 26 -12.19 19.33 -3.88
C GLU A 26 -12.60 18.03 -4.59
N LYS A 27 -11.67 17.38 -5.32
CA LYS A 27 -11.98 16.26 -6.22
C LYS A 27 -11.47 14.90 -5.74
N GLN A 28 -10.53 14.87 -4.80
CA GLN A 28 -9.82 13.66 -4.40
C GLN A 28 -9.53 13.63 -2.90
N ILE A 29 -9.58 12.42 -2.33
CA ILE A 29 -9.01 12.09 -1.02
C ILE A 29 -7.88 11.09 -1.26
N THR A 30 -6.70 11.40 -0.74
CA THR A 30 -5.50 10.56 -0.80
C THR A 30 -5.12 10.14 0.61
N TYR A 31 -5.02 8.84 0.84
CA TYR A 31 -4.58 8.28 2.11
C TYR A 31 -3.16 7.73 2.00
N ILE A 32 -2.36 7.93 3.03
CA ILE A 32 -1.19 7.10 3.32
C ILE A 32 -1.56 6.24 4.52
N LEU A 33 -1.64 4.94 4.32
CA LEU A 33 -2.02 3.97 5.35
C LEU A 33 -0.86 3.00 5.60
N THR A 34 -0.76 2.48 6.81
CA THR A 34 0.24 1.50 7.19
C THR A 34 -0.41 0.18 7.63
N VAL A 35 0.30 -0.92 7.42
CA VAL A 35 -0.04 -2.28 7.90
C VAL A 35 1.21 -2.97 8.37
N ARG A 36 1.08 -3.88 9.35
CA ARG A 36 2.21 -4.57 9.98
C ARG A 36 2.59 -5.85 9.27
N SER A 37 1.65 -6.44 8.54
CA SER A 37 1.82 -7.72 7.85
C SER A 37 1.03 -7.77 6.55
N PHE A 38 1.29 -8.79 5.75
CA PHE A 38 0.52 -9.03 4.53
C PHE A 38 -0.93 -9.48 4.83
N GLU A 39 -1.15 -10.17 5.94
CA GLU A 39 -2.49 -10.55 6.40
C GLU A 39 -3.31 -9.29 6.73
N GLU A 40 -2.74 -8.34 7.48
CA GLU A 40 -3.39 -7.05 7.73
C GLU A 40 -3.62 -6.25 6.44
N ALA A 41 -2.71 -6.35 5.46
CA ALA A 41 -2.91 -5.74 4.15
C ALA A 41 -4.15 -6.32 3.44
N CYS A 42 -4.34 -7.63 3.51
CA CYS A 42 -5.50 -8.29 2.91
C CYS A 42 -6.82 -7.79 3.52
N ASP A 43 -6.89 -7.71 4.85
CA ASP A 43 -8.07 -7.22 5.56
C ASP A 43 -8.33 -5.74 5.24
N LYS A 44 -7.26 -4.92 5.27
CA LYS A 44 -7.35 -3.50 4.97
C LYS A 44 -7.88 -3.26 3.56
N VAL A 45 -7.35 -3.98 2.56
CA VAL A 45 -7.79 -3.84 1.16
C VAL A 45 -9.27 -4.20 0.99
N SER A 46 -9.77 -5.25 1.65
CA SER A 46 -11.20 -5.60 1.62
C SER A 46 -12.10 -4.54 2.26
N ILE A 47 -11.62 -3.83 3.28
CA ILE A 47 -12.35 -2.69 3.86
C ILE A 47 -12.36 -1.52 2.86
N LEU A 48 -11.20 -1.19 2.27
CA LEU A 48 -11.06 -0.10 1.31
C LEU A 48 -11.93 -0.31 0.05
N GLU A 49 -12.11 -1.56 -0.40
CA GLU A 49 -13.07 -1.92 -1.46
C GLU A 49 -14.48 -1.43 -1.12
N LYS A 50 -14.96 -1.77 0.08
CA LYS A 50 -16.30 -1.41 0.57
C LYS A 50 -16.45 0.10 0.77
N GLU A 51 -15.37 0.80 1.10
CA GLU A 51 -15.34 2.25 1.24
C GLU A 51 -15.28 3.01 -0.10
N GLY A 52 -15.20 2.29 -1.23
CA GLY A 52 -15.19 2.87 -2.57
C GLY A 52 -13.84 3.46 -2.97
N VAL A 53 -12.73 2.93 -2.44
CA VAL A 53 -11.38 3.24 -2.94
C VAL A 53 -11.23 2.72 -4.36
N GLY A 54 -10.81 3.60 -5.27
CA GLY A 54 -10.67 3.26 -6.69
C GLY A 54 -9.29 2.74 -7.08
N ALA A 55 -8.24 3.13 -6.34
CA ALA A 55 -6.88 2.71 -6.62
C ALA A 55 -6.02 2.66 -5.34
N ILE A 56 -5.13 1.67 -5.27
CA ILE A 56 -4.16 1.46 -4.20
C ILE A 56 -2.77 1.25 -4.82
N GLU A 57 -1.80 2.07 -4.41
CA GLU A 57 -0.38 1.85 -4.70
C GLU A 57 0.31 1.22 -3.49
N LEU A 58 1.09 0.18 -3.73
CA LEU A 58 1.77 -0.60 -2.69
C LEU A 58 3.26 -0.20 -2.62
N CYS A 59 3.81 -0.08 -1.42
CA CYS A 59 5.26 0.10 -1.28
C CYS A 59 6.06 -1.13 -1.73
N GLY A 60 7.38 -0.97 -1.88
CA GLY A 60 8.25 -2.04 -2.40
C GLY A 60 8.26 -3.34 -1.58
N ALA A 61 7.87 -3.31 -0.30
CA ALA A 61 7.83 -4.50 0.56
C ALA A 61 6.79 -5.55 0.12
N PHE A 62 5.81 -5.16 -0.70
CA PHE A 62 4.83 -6.09 -1.25
C PHE A 62 5.43 -6.94 -2.37
N GLY A 63 6.13 -6.30 -3.31
CA GLY A 63 6.59 -6.96 -4.53
C GLY A 63 5.42 -7.45 -5.42
N LYS A 64 5.80 -8.01 -6.58
CA LYS A 64 4.85 -8.44 -7.62
C LYS A 64 3.88 -9.53 -7.13
N GLU A 65 4.38 -10.50 -6.37
CA GLU A 65 3.59 -11.67 -5.96
C GLU A 65 2.44 -11.30 -5.01
N LYS A 66 2.71 -10.49 -3.98
CA LYS A 66 1.67 -10.03 -3.04
C LYS A 66 0.71 -9.06 -3.70
N ALA A 67 1.21 -8.20 -4.62
CA ALA A 67 0.34 -7.33 -5.41
C ALA A 67 -0.69 -8.14 -6.23
N GLN A 68 -0.23 -9.21 -6.90
CA GLN A 68 -1.10 -10.11 -7.66
C GLN A 68 -2.18 -10.77 -6.79
N GLN A 69 -1.81 -11.24 -5.59
CA GLN A 69 -2.77 -11.82 -4.65
C GLN A 69 -3.85 -10.82 -4.20
N LEU A 70 -3.50 -9.55 -4.03
CA LEU A 70 -4.47 -8.50 -3.69
C LEU A 70 -5.38 -8.14 -4.88
N ILE A 71 -4.88 -8.20 -6.12
CA ILE A 71 -5.70 -8.00 -7.33
C ILE A 71 -6.78 -9.08 -7.40
N GLU A 72 -6.39 -10.34 -7.19
CA GLU A 72 -7.30 -11.48 -7.19
C GLU A 72 -8.33 -11.36 -6.06
N ARG A 73 -7.88 -11.00 -4.85
CA ARG A 73 -8.75 -10.82 -3.68
C ARG A 73 -9.81 -9.73 -3.86
N THR A 74 -9.46 -8.62 -4.52
CA THR A 74 -10.40 -7.54 -4.84
C THR A 74 -11.26 -7.85 -6.06
N HIS A 75 -11.12 -9.03 -6.66
CA HIS A 75 -11.81 -9.42 -7.90
C HIS A 75 -11.63 -8.37 -9.00
N ASN A 76 -10.45 -7.73 -9.03
CA ASN A 76 -10.09 -6.67 -9.96
C ASN A 76 -11.04 -5.46 -9.96
N LYS A 77 -11.67 -5.16 -8.81
CA LYS A 77 -12.55 -3.99 -8.65
C LYS A 77 -11.83 -2.72 -8.21
N ILE A 78 -10.62 -2.87 -7.64
CA ILE A 78 -9.73 -1.77 -7.29
C ILE A 78 -8.48 -1.89 -8.15
N ALA A 79 -8.01 -0.79 -8.74
CA ALA A 79 -6.72 -0.79 -9.41
C ALA A 79 -5.59 -0.91 -8.38
N ILE A 80 -4.67 -1.86 -8.58
CA ILE A 80 -3.52 -2.07 -7.69
C ILE A 80 -2.22 -1.89 -8.47
N GLY A 81 -1.42 -0.93 -8.04
CA GLY A 81 -0.04 -0.74 -8.47
C GLY A 81 0.94 -1.10 -7.34
N TYR A 82 2.20 -1.30 -7.69
CA TYR A 82 3.26 -1.52 -6.72
C TYR A 82 4.55 -0.82 -7.15
N VAL A 83 5.25 -0.26 -6.19
CA VAL A 83 6.54 0.39 -6.41
C VAL A 83 7.63 -0.67 -6.60
N THR A 84 8.47 -0.45 -7.59
CA THR A 84 9.76 -1.13 -7.79
C THR A 84 10.85 -0.10 -7.98
N ASN A 85 12.10 -0.50 -7.78
CA ASN A 85 13.28 0.31 -8.10
C ASN A 85 14.02 -0.26 -9.32
N GLU A 86 14.88 0.57 -9.91
CA GLU A 86 15.84 0.14 -10.93
C GLU A 86 16.83 -0.88 -10.34
N ALA A 87 17.15 -1.93 -11.09
CA ALA A 87 18.03 -3.00 -10.62
C ALA A 87 19.43 -2.51 -10.22
N SER A 88 19.92 -1.44 -10.86
CA SER A 88 21.20 -0.79 -10.55
C SER A 88 21.24 -0.14 -9.15
N GLN A 89 20.09 0.01 -8.48
CA GLN A 89 19.98 0.58 -7.14
C GLN A 89 19.81 -0.49 -6.04
N ASN A 90 19.74 -1.78 -6.39
CA ASN A 90 19.45 -2.85 -5.43
C ASN A 90 20.39 -2.85 -4.21
N ASP A 91 21.69 -2.67 -4.42
CA ASP A 91 22.67 -2.64 -3.33
C ASP A 91 22.47 -1.44 -2.38
N LEU A 92 22.05 -0.29 -2.92
CA LEU A 92 21.76 0.90 -2.12
C LEU A 92 20.49 0.72 -1.28
N PHE A 93 19.43 0.15 -1.88
CA PHE A 93 18.22 -0.20 -1.15
C PHE A 93 18.51 -1.25 -0.06
N ALA A 94 19.23 -2.33 -0.41
CA ALA A 94 19.61 -3.37 0.54
C ALA A 94 20.41 -2.78 1.71
N LYS A 95 21.41 -1.93 1.44
CA LYS A 95 22.21 -1.26 2.47
C LYS A 95 21.38 -0.31 3.34
N PHE A 96 20.41 0.40 2.78
CA PHE A 96 19.55 1.30 3.54
C PHE A 96 18.60 0.51 4.47
N PHE A 97 18.06 -0.61 4.00
CA PHE A 97 17.08 -1.42 4.73
C PHE A 97 17.68 -2.54 5.58
N SER A 98 18.97 -2.88 5.46
CA SER A 98 19.61 -3.97 6.21
C SER A 98 19.65 -3.78 7.73
N ASN A 99 19.36 -2.56 8.21
CA ASN A 99 19.31 -2.21 9.63
C ASN A 99 17.89 -1.88 10.12
N PHE A 100 16.85 -2.17 9.32
CA PHE A 100 15.50 -2.19 9.85
C PHE A 100 15.38 -3.42 10.75
N GLY A 101 15.23 -3.16 12.05
CA GLY A 101 15.30 -4.15 13.14
C GLY A 101 14.39 -5.35 12.99
#